data_AF-A0A0M9ZPR1-F1
#
_entry.id   AF-A0A0M9ZPR1-F1
#
_cell.length_a   1.000
_cell.length_b   1.000
_cell.length_c   1.000
_cell.angle_alpha   90.00
_cell.angle_beta   90.00
_cell.angle_gamma   90.00
#
_symmetry.space_group_name_H-M   'P 1'
#
loop_
_entity.id
_entity.type
_entity.pdbx_description
1 polymer ?
#
loop_
_entity_poly.entity_id
_entity_poly.type
_entity_poly.pdbx_seq_one_letter_code
_entity_poly.pdbx_strand_id
1 'polypeptide(L)' 'MTRQPTRIAVDSRFGVGSLEVTGITARSVVVQASGTGTFLASSVSEGSIGRVNGLGFRVERVRDGHAVLDFFPKE' A
#
# COMPACT_ATOMS: atom_id res chain seq x y z
N MET A 1 18.62 9.52 2.17
CA MET A 1 18.37 8.89 0.86
C MET A 1 16.87 8.81 0.66
N THR A 2 16.31 9.54 -0.31
CA THR A 2 14.93 9.32 -0.77
C THR A 2 14.93 8.03 -1.59
N ARG A 3 14.28 6.98 -1.07
CA ARG A 3 14.08 5.74 -1.84
C ARG A 3 12.99 6.00 -2.87
N GLN A 4 13.22 5.53 -4.11
CA GLN A 4 12.20 5.64 -5.16
C GLN A 4 10.98 4.80 -4.77
N PRO A 5 9.75 5.33 -4.92
CA PRO A 5 8.54 4.56 -4.69
C PRO A 5 8.50 3.28 -5.52
N THR A 6 8.02 2.18 -4.92
CA THR A 6 7.74 0.95 -5.65
C THR A 6 6.29 0.99 -6.12
N ARG A 7 6.09 1.13 -7.44
CA ARG A 7 4.78 1.09 -8.06
C ARG A 7 4.25 -0.33 -8.13
N ILE A 8 2.98 -0.50 -7.76
CA ILE A 8 2.26 -1.76 -7.87
C ILE A 8 1.19 -1.57 -8.93
N ALA A 9 1.26 -2.36 -10.00
CA ALA A 9 0.23 -2.36 -11.02
C ALA A 9 -1.05 -2.99 -10.44
N VAL A 10 -2.15 -2.25 -10.52
CA VAL A 10 -3.47 -2.69 -10.08
C VAL A 10 -4.41 -2.60 -11.28
N ASP A 11 -5.27 -3.60 -11.44
CA ASP A 11 -6.29 -3.61 -12.48
C ASP A 11 -7.29 -2.46 -12.26
N SER A 12 -7.69 -1.78 -13.32
CA SER A 12 -8.58 -0.61 -13.25
C SER A 12 -9.95 -0.93 -12.64
N ARG A 13 -10.37 -2.21 -12.65
CA ARG A 13 -11.61 -2.67 -12.01
C ARG A 13 -11.65 -2.44 -10.49
N PHE A 14 -10.49 -2.26 -9.85
CA PHE A 14 -10.42 -1.94 -8.43
C PHE A 14 -10.61 -0.45 -8.11
N GLY A 15 -10.78 0.41 -9.12
CA GLY A 15 -11.02 1.85 -8.93
C GLY A 15 -9.78 2.64 -8.43
N VAL A 16 -8.62 1.98 -8.36
CA VAL A 16 -7.35 2.58 -7.99
C VAL A 16 -6.57 2.95 -9.26
N GLY A 17 -6.30 4.24 -9.43
CA GLY A 17 -5.52 4.77 -10.57
C GLY A 17 -4.00 4.66 -10.39
N SER A 18 -3.51 4.79 -9.15
CA SER A 18 -2.13 4.47 -8.81
C SER A 18 -2.03 3.88 -7.41
N LEU A 19 -1.07 2.96 -7.23
CA LEU A 19 -0.74 2.36 -5.94
C LEU A 19 0.79 2.27 -5.82
N GLU A 20 1.33 2.85 -4.75
CA GLU A 20 2.77 2.94 -4.54
C GLU A 20 3.14 2.66 -3.08
N VAL A 21 4.22 1.90 -2.88
CA VAL A 21 4.91 1.82 -1.59
C VAL A 21 5.97 2.92 -1.58
N THR A 22 5.81 3.91 -0.71
CA THR A 22 6.70 5.08 -0.64
C THR A 22 7.68 5.03 0.52
N GLY A 23 7.47 4.12 1.47
CA GLY A 23 8.38 3.93 2.59
C GLY A 23 8.20 2.56 3.23
N ILE A 24 9.32 1.97 3.65
CA ILE A 24 9.35 0.77 4.49
C ILE A 24 10.28 1.08 5.65
N THR A 25 9.75 0.98 6.86
CA THR A 25 10.54 1.08 8.11
C THR A 25 10.84 -0.32 8.65
N ALA A 26 11.48 -0.42 9.81
CA ALA A 26 11.72 -1.71 10.45
C ALA A 26 10.42 -2.45 10.87
N ARG A 27 9.27 -1.76 10.92
CA ARG A 27 8.02 -2.30 11.50
C ARG A 27 6.74 -1.85 10.79
N SER A 28 6.87 -1.07 9.71
CA SER A 28 5.71 -0.53 9.01
C SER A 28 6.00 -0.27 7.54
N VAL A 29 4.93 -0.16 6.77
CA VAL A 29 4.93 0.19 5.36
C VAL A 29 4.02 1.40 5.16
N VAL A 30 4.49 2.36 4.37
CA VAL A 30 3.68 3.48 3.90
C VAL A 30 3.23 3.16 2.48
N VAL A 31 1.91 3.05 2.31
CA VAL A 31 1.25 2.82 1.02
C VAL A 31 0.47 4.07 0.66
N GLN A 32 0.64 4.54 -0.58
CA GLN A 32 -0.11 5.65 -1.14
C GLN A 32 -0.93 5.16 -2.32
N ALA A 33 -2.14 5.68 -2.46
CA ALA A 33 -2.97 5.42 -3.62
C ALA A 33 -3.67 6.68 -4.11
N SER A 34 -3.89 6.75 -5.42
CA SER A 34 -4.77 7.74 -6.05
C SER A 34 -5.87 7.05 -6.86
N GLY A 35 -7.07 7.63 -6.93
CA GLY A 35 -8.22 7.07 -7.66
C GLY A 35 -9.43 7.99 -7.54
N THR A 36 -10.19 8.17 -8.63
CA THR A 36 -11.41 9.02 -8.70
C THR A 36 -11.30 10.35 -7.94
N GLY A 37 -10.19 11.08 -8.14
CA GLY A 37 -9.96 12.40 -7.51
C GLY A 37 -9.54 12.36 -6.04
N THR A 38 -9.37 11.18 -5.42
CA THR A 38 -8.96 11.02 -4.03
C THR A 38 -7.53 10.51 -3.95
N PHE A 39 -6.73 11.13 -3.08
CA PHE A 39 -5.38 10.69 -2.71
C PHE A 39 -5.37 10.27 -1.25
N LEU A 40 -4.91 9.05 -0.96
CA LEU A 40 -4.80 8.52 0.40
C LEU A 40 -3.41 7.95 0.65
N ALA A 41 -2.94 8.12 1.87
CA ALA A 41 -1.72 7.52 2.38
C ALA A 41 -2.02 6.80 3.69
N SER A 42 -1.50 5.59 3.86
CA SER A 42 -1.65 4.80 5.07
C SER A 42 -0.30 4.24 5.50
N SER A 43 0.02 4.39 6.79
CA SER A 43 1.17 3.76 7.43
C SER A 43 0.68 2.60 8.27
N VAL A 44 1.05 1.39 7.91
CA VAL A 44 0.49 0.16 8.46
C VAL A 44 1.61 -0.72 8.98
N SER A 45 1.43 -1.20 10.21
CA SER A 45 2.38 -2.12 10.86
C SER A 45 2.18 -3.57 10.41
N GLU A 46 3.22 -4.38 10.55
CA GLU A 46 3.13 -5.83 10.36
C GLU A 46 1.97 -6.45 11.14
N GLY A 47 1.27 -7.39 10.52
CA GLY A 47 0.07 -8.05 11.04
C GLY A 47 -1.23 -7.24 10.90
N SER A 48 -1.15 -5.93 10.62
CA SER A 48 -2.31 -5.04 10.54
C SER A 48 -2.88 -4.91 9.13
N ILE A 49 -4.11 -4.38 9.06
CA ILE A 49 -4.83 -4.11 7.81
C ILE A 49 -4.81 -2.61 7.51
N GLY A 50 -4.44 -2.28 6.27
CA GLY A 50 -4.58 -0.95 5.67
C GLY A 50 -5.73 -0.88 4.69
N ARG A 51 -6.21 0.34 4.43
CA ARG A 51 -7.21 0.62 3.38
C ARG A 51 -6.84 1.90 2.65
N VAL A 52 -6.87 1.84 1.32
CA VAL A 52 -6.64 2.99 0.43
C VAL A 52 -7.55 2.86 -0.79
N ASN A 53 -8.29 3.93 -1.12
CA ASN A 53 -9.11 4.03 -2.34
C ASN A 53 -9.91 2.77 -2.72
N GLY A 54 -10.63 2.17 -1.76
CA GLY A 54 -11.45 0.97 -2.01
C GLY A 54 -10.67 -0.35 -2.11
N LEU A 55 -9.34 -0.33 -1.90
CA LEU A 55 -8.49 -1.50 -1.82
C LEU A 55 -8.08 -1.75 -0.36
N GLY A 56 -8.33 -2.95 0.13
CA GLY A 56 -7.80 -3.45 1.40
C GLY A 56 -6.46 -4.14 1.19
N PHE A 57 -5.58 -4.06 2.18
CA PHE A 57 -4.35 -4.85 2.20
C PHE A 57 -3.94 -5.24 3.60
N ARG A 58 -3.30 -6.40 3.74
CA ARG A 58 -2.65 -6.85 4.98
C ARG A 58 -1.14 -6.79 4.83
N VAL A 59 -0.46 -6.29 5.85
CA VAL A 59 1.00 -6.31 5.92
C VAL A 59 1.42 -7.62 6.57
N GLU A 60 1.73 -8.63 5.75
CA GLU A 60 2.09 -9.97 6.25
C GLU A 60 3.47 -10.01 6.90
N ARG A 61 4.42 -9.21 6.39
CA ARG A 61 5.78 -9.16 6.91
C ARG A 61 6.45 -7.85 6.57
N VAL A 62 7.24 -7.30 7.48
CA VAL A 62 8.18 -6.20 7.22
C VAL A 62 9.55 -6.57 7.75
N ARG A 63 10.53 -6.71 6.86
CA ARG A 63 11.88 -7.09 7.28
C ARG A 63 12.92 -6.60 6.30
N ASP A 64 14.03 -6.07 6.83
CA ASP A 64 15.22 -5.68 6.06
C ASP A 64 14.91 -4.70 4.89
N GLY A 65 13.92 -3.83 5.08
CA GLY A 65 13.49 -2.89 4.05
C GLY A 65 12.58 -3.48 2.97
N HIS A 66 12.15 -4.74 3.12
CA HIS A 66 11.16 -5.42 2.30
C HIS A 66 9.83 -5.53 3.05
N ALA A 67 8.75 -5.57 2.29
CA ALA A 67 7.42 -5.82 2.79
C ALA A 67 6.67 -6.81 1.91
N VAL A 68 5.87 -7.66 2.54
CA VAL A 68 4.90 -8.52 1.85
C VAL A 68 3.51 -7.97 2.13
N LEU A 69 2.79 -7.64 1.06
CA LEU A 69 1.44 -7.10 1.11
C LEU A 69 0.50 -8.10 0.44
N ASP A 70 -0.55 -8.50 1.14
CA ASP A 70 -1.66 -9.27 0.57
C ASP A 70 -2.84 -8.34 0.30
N PHE A 71 -3.30 -8.27 -0.95
CA PHE A 71 -4.31 -7.31 -1.42
C PHE A 71 -5.66 -7.98 -1.62
N PHE A 72 -6.73 -7.29 -1.23
CA PHE A 72 -8.09 -7.79 -1.38
C PHE A 72 -9.08 -6.66 -1.71
N PRO A 73 -10.15 -6.96 -2.46
CA PRO A 73 -11.25 -6.00 -2.65
C PRO A 73 -11.80 -5.59 -1.30
N LYS A 74 -12.11 -4.31 -1.11
CA LYS A 74 -12.87 -3.88 0.07
C LYS A 74 -14.28 -4.46 -0.02
N GLU A 75 -14.77 -5.01 1.09
CA GLU A 75 -16.20 -5.35 1.29
C GLU A 75 -17.11 -4.12 1.08
#